data_AF-A0A7K2EES9-F1
#
_entry.id   AF-A0A7K2EES9-F1
#
_cell.length_a   1.000
_cell.length_b   1.000
_cell.length_c   1.000
_cell.angle_alpha   90.00
_cell.angle_beta   90.00
_cell.angle_gamma   90.00
#
_symmetry.space_group_name_H-M   'P 1'
#
loop_
_entity.id
_entity.type
_entity.pdbx_description
1 polymer ?
#
loop_
_entity_poly.entity_id
_entity_poly.type
_entity_poly.pdbx_seq_one_letter_code
_entity_poly.pdbx_strand_id
1 'polypeptide(L)' 'LWAVTVGTNMMGFTPVFGDQVRFVLLSGVEIGTDTLLRWYVLHVLMLPFVLIIFLAVHFWRVRKDGGISGPL' A
#
# COMPACT_ATOMS: atom_id res chain seq x y z
N LEU A 1 6.50 7.59 -14.52
CA LEU A 1 5.29 8.42 -14.79
C LEU A 1 4.12 7.54 -15.24
N TRP A 2 4.19 6.82 -16.37
CA TRP A 2 3.09 6.00 -16.91
C TRP A 2 2.45 4.98 -15.95
N ALA A 3 3.23 4.24 -15.16
CA ALA A 3 2.68 3.24 -14.22
C ALA A 3 1.79 3.88 -13.13
N VAL A 4 2.19 5.04 -12.61
CA VAL A 4 1.41 5.81 -11.63
C VAL A 4 0.15 6.37 -12.30
N THR A 5 0.26 6.88 -13.52
CA THR A 5 -0.90 7.37 -14.29
C THR A 5 -1.96 6.28 -14.50
N VAL A 6 -1.54 5.09 -14.95
CA VAL A 6 -2.46 3.97 -15.20
C VAL A 6 -3.06 3.45 -13.89
N GLY A 7 -2.25 3.23 -12.85
CA GLY A 7 -2.73 2.77 -11.56
C GLY A 7 -3.75 3.73 -10.92
N THR A 8 -3.50 5.04 -10.98
CA THR A 8 -4.43 6.01 -10.39
C THR A 8 -5.70 6.19 -11.22
N ASN A 9 -5.63 6.05 -12.55
CA ASN A 9 -6.82 6.03 -13.41
C ASN A 9 -7.68 4.78 -13.17
N MET A 10 -7.08 3.62 -12.89
CA MET A 10 -7.81 2.41 -12.51
C MET A 10 -8.52 2.55 -11.15
N MET A 11 -7.91 3.21 -10.17
CA MET A 11 -8.53 3.46 -8.86
C MET A 11 -9.72 4.43 -8.92
N GLY A 12 -9.80 5.27 -9.96
CA GLY A 12 -10.95 6.15 -10.21
C GLY A 12 -12.26 5.41 -10.54
N PHE A 13 -12.20 4.14 -10.94
CA PHE A 13 -13.39 3.33 -11.23
C PHE A 13 -14.08 2.75 -9.98
N THR A 14 -13.56 3.05 -8.79
CA THR A 14 -14.15 2.56 -7.53
C THR A 14 -15.46 3.33 -7.26
N PRO A 15 -16.63 2.66 -7.19
CA PRO A 15 -17.95 3.31 -7.27
C PRO A 15 -18.31 4.22 -6.09
N VAL A 16 -17.58 4.15 -4.97
CA VAL A 16 -17.90 4.89 -3.74
C VAL A 16 -16.83 5.90 -3.34
N PHE A 17 -15.54 5.58 -3.56
CA PHE A 17 -14.41 6.42 -3.09
C PHE A 17 -13.38 6.74 -4.19
N GLY A 18 -13.70 6.49 -5.48
CA GLY A 18 -12.72 6.56 -6.57
C GLY A 18 -12.03 7.91 -6.71
N ASP A 19 -12.78 9.01 -6.68
CA ASP A 19 -12.22 10.35 -6.82
C ASP A 19 -11.41 10.81 -5.60
N GLN A 20 -11.83 10.41 -4.39
CA GLN A 20 -11.15 10.75 -3.14
C GLN A 20 -9.82 9.99 -3.02
N VAL A 21 -9.79 8.71 -3.39
CA VAL A 21 -8.57 7.89 -3.42
C VAL A 21 -7.59 8.45 -4.44
N ARG A 22 -8.09 8.85 -5.61
CA ARG A 22 -7.28 9.47 -6.66
C ARG A 22 -6.68 10.81 -6.21
N PHE A 23 -7.46 11.65 -5.53
CA PHE A 23 -6.98 12.92 -4.98
C PHE A 23 -5.91 12.74 -3.89
N VAL A 24 -6.07 11.77 -2.98
CA VAL A 24 -5.08 11.51 -1.91
C VAL A 24 -3.75 11.03 -2.47
N LEU A 25 -3.78 10.20 -3.51
CA LEU A 25 -2.57 9.62 -4.10
C LEU A 25 -1.84 10.56 -5.08
N LEU A 26 -2.57 11.42 -5.78
CA LEU A 26 -1.97 12.40 -6.70
C LEU A 26 -1.60 13.72 -6.02
N SER A 27 -2.30 14.09 -4.94
CA SER A 27 -2.20 15.40 -4.28
C SER A 27 -2.63 16.60 -5.13
N GLY A 28 -3.34 16.34 -6.22
CA GLY A 28 -3.68 17.35 -7.20
C GLY A 28 -4.38 16.75 -8.41
N VAL A 29 -4.69 17.61 -9.38
CA VAL A 29 -5.37 17.22 -10.63
C VAL A 29 -4.39 16.58 -11.62
N GLU A 30 -3.09 16.88 -11.51
CA GLU A 30 -2.03 16.42 -12.41
C GLU A 30 -0.85 15.80 -11.65
N ILE A 31 -0.08 14.94 -12.34
CA ILE A 31 1.09 14.28 -11.76
C ILE A 31 2.26 15.27 -11.76
N GLY A 32 2.69 15.66 -10.57
CA GLY A 32 3.79 16.60 -10.37
C GLY A 32 4.85 16.10 -9.37
N THR A 33 5.71 17.01 -8.93
CA THR A 33 6.77 16.74 -7.95
C THR A 33 6.20 16.28 -6.60
N ASP A 34 5.02 16.79 -6.20
CA ASP A 34 4.36 16.40 -4.95
C ASP A 34 3.91 14.93 -4.97
N THR A 35 3.38 14.46 -6.12
CA THR A 35 3.04 13.06 -6.33
C THR A 35 4.27 12.17 -6.12
N LEU A 36 5.43 12.56 -6.66
CA LEU A 36 6.68 11.80 -6.50
C LEU A 36 7.08 11.66 -5.03
N LEU A 37 6.99 12.75 -4.26
CA LEU A 37 7.34 12.76 -2.84
C LEU A 37 6.39 11.89 -2.01
N ARG A 38 5.08 11.92 -2.31
CA ARG A 38 4.10 11.04 -1.64
C ARG A 38 4.34 9.57 -1.93
N TRP A 39 4.61 9.20 -3.18
CA TRP A 39 4.94 7.82 -3.53
C TRP A 39 6.25 7.36 -2.89
N TYR A 40 7.23 8.24 -2.77
CA TYR A 40 8.47 7.96 -2.05
C TYR A 40 8.20 7.66 -0.57
N VAL A 41 7.46 8.53 0.12
CA VAL A 41 7.11 8.32 1.55
C VAL A 41 6.26 7.06 1.72
N LEU A 42 5.28 6.84 0.85
CA LEU A 42 4.45 5.64 0.87
C LEU A 42 5.30 4.37 0.72
N HIS A 43 6.28 4.39 -0.18
CA HIS A 43 7.11 3.22 -0.49
C HIS A 43 8.21 2.95 0.53
N VAL A 44 8.85 3.99 1.07
CA VAL A 44 10.01 3.83 1.97
C VAL A 44 9.61 3.80 3.43
N LEU A 45 8.53 4.49 3.81
CA LEU A 45 8.06 4.54 5.19
C LEU A 45 6.83 3.64 5.39
N MET A 46 5.76 3.90 4.65
CA MET A 46 4.45 3.35 5.00
C MET A 46 4.32 1.86 4.69
N LEU A 47 4.69 1.43 3.47
CA LEU A 47 4.64 0.01 3.07
C LEU A 47 5.58 -0.86 3.93
N PRO A 48 6.86 -0.48 4.18
CA PRO A 48 7.73 -1.30 5.01
C PRO A 48 7.27 -1.36 6.45
N PHE A 49 6.73 -0.25 6.99
CA PHE A 49 6.19 -0.22 8.35
C PHE A 49 5.00 -1.17 8.51
N VAL A 50 4.05 -1.14 7.58
CA VAL A 50 2.90 -2.05 7.57
C VAL A 50 3.37 -3.50 7.42
N LEU A 51 4.31 -3.77 6.51
CA LEU A 51 4.88 -5.09 6.31
C LEU A 51 5.56 -5.63 7.57
N ILE A 52 6.32 -4.81 8.30
CA ILE A 52 6.94 -5.20 9.58
C ILE A 52 5.87 -5.58 10.60
N ILE A 53 4.78 -4.81 10.72
CA ILE A 53 3.67 -5.14 11.63
C ILE A 53 3.05 -6.49 11.26
N PHE A 54 2.75 -6.71 9.99
CA PHE A 54 2.18 -7.98 9.53
C PHE A 54 3.13 -9.15 9.74
N LEU A 55 4.43 -8.99 9.48
CA LEU A 55 5.44 -10.02 9.76
C LEU A 55 5.57 -10.29 11.26
N ALA A 56 5.54 -9.25 12.10
CA ALA A 56 5.58 -9.42 13.55
C ALA A 56 4.38 -10.22 14.06
N VAL A 57 3.17 -9.87 13.60
CA VAL A 57 1.94 -10.64 13.91
C VAL A 57 2.03 -12.05 13.37
N HIS A 58 2.49 -12.24 12.13
CA HIS A 58 2.64 -13.54 11.49
C HIS A 58 3.58 -14.46 12.30
N PHE A 59 4.79 -13.98 12.62
CA PHE A 59 5.75 -14.76 13.41
C PHE A 59 5.30 -14.99 14.85
N TRP A 60 4.61 -14.01 15.46
CA TRP A 60 4.01 -14.19 16.77
C TRP A 60 2.95 -15.31 16.75
N ARG A 61 2.08 -15.35 15.74
CA ARG A 61 1.09 -16.42 15.56
C ARG A 61 1.75 -17.77 15.33
N VAL A 62 2.76 -17.86 14.47
CA VAL A 62 3.52 -19.11 14.25
C VAL A 62 4.13 -19.62 15.55
N ARG A 63 4.74 -18.75 16.36
CA ARG A 63 5.32 -19.15 17.64
C ARG A 63 4.25 -19.53 18.68
N LYS A 64 3.11 -18.84 18.67
CA LYS A 64 2.02 -19.07 19.63
C LYS A 64 1.23 -20.34 19.33
N ASP A 65 1.01 -20.65 18.06
CA ASP A 65 0.16 -21.74 17.57
C ASP A 65 0.93 -23.09 17.48
N GLY A 66 2.09 -23.20 18.12
CA GLY A 66 2.85 -24.46 18.26
C GLY A 66 3.93 -24.68 17.20
N GLY A 67 4.24 -23.68 16.38
CA GLY A 67 5.25 -23.77 15.32
C GLY A 67 4.64 -24.13 13.97
N ILE A 68 5.41 -24.86 13.15
CA ILE A 68 4.97 -25.32 11.84
C ILE A 68 4.14 -26.59 12.00
N SER A 69 3.04 -26.69 11.26
CA SER A 69 2.23 -27.91 11.16
C SER A 69 3.12 -29.11 10.85
N GLY A 70 3.10 -30.09 11.75
CA GLY A 70 3.84 -31.35 11.55
C GLY A 70 3.35 -32.10 10.31
N PRO A 71 4.19 -32.97 9.72
CA PRO A 71 3.79 -33.80 8.60
C PRO A 71 2.60 -34.68 8.99
N LEU A 72 1.66 -34.82 8.05
CA LEU A 72 0.50 -35.73 8.15
C LEU A 72 0.95 -37.19 8.10
#